data_AF-A0AAV4BKH0-F1
#
_entry.id   AF-A0AAV4BKH0-F1
#
_cell.length_a   1.000
_cell.length_b   1.000
_cell.length_c   1.000
_cell.angle_alpha   90.00
_cell.angle_beta   90.00
_cell.angle_gamma   90.00
#
_symmetry.space_group_name_H-M   'P 1'
#
loop_
_entity.id
_entity.type
_entity.pdbx_description
1 polymer ?
#
loop_
_entity_poly.entity_id
_entity_poly.type
_entity_poly.pdbx_seq_one_letter_code
_entity_poly.pdbx_strand_id
1 'polypeptide(L)'
;MSVDNASRESSGLTLIEKKIIRTVLILSRDPTQRSMTGYETFGIRLPVTQSFVGCLRNVYINEVSVLYKLAQEDPKCTYNGGDFPRYGCYSVAEVPISFPRSSSLLRWNSRDRKENLSTEFKIRTFHHNCILMSLELVARSRSGTDFDFGSIQLWILNKFPILKFTPSYKEDYAKQNVTVPLLVSDGQLHDIKVKLESSKVKLQVDGTSVYSKRYSDVLESKGPVILGYSFDLIDRKFIEF
;
A
#
# COMPACT_ATOMS: atom_id res chain seq x y z
N MET A 1 17.96 -61.47 6.08
CA MET A 1 18.84 -60.69 6.96
C MET A 1 19.32 -59.49 6.14
N SER A 2 18.67 -58.33 6.34
CA SER A 2 18.85 -57.02 5.64
C SER A 2 18.76 -57.05 4.10
N VAL A 3 18.24 -56.04 3.39
CA VAL A 3 18.43 -54.59 3.49
C VAL A 3 17.16 -53.87 3.03
N ASP A 4 16.93 -52.72 3.68
CA ASP A 4 15.88 -51.72 3.48
C ASP A 4 15.66 -51.28 2.03
N ASN A 5 14.39 -51.03 1.68
CA ASN A 5 14.07 -50.15 0.55
C ASN A 5 12.88 -49.25 0.92
N ALA A 6 13.21 -48.09 1.49
CA ALA A 6 12.27 -47.00 1.69
C ALA A 6 12.27 -46.10 0.44
N SER A 7 11.16 -46.09 -0.30
CA SER A 7 10.94 -45.14 -1.41
C SER A 7 9.71 -44.27 -1.15
N ARG A 8 9.97 -43.16 -0.45
CA ARG A 8 9.50 -41.78 -0.70
C ARG A 8 8.07 -41.59 -1.21
N GLU A 9 7.20 -41.20 -0.28
CA GLU A 9 6.11 -40.26 -0.54
C GLU A 9 6.69 -38.89 -0.92
N SER A 10 6.27 -38.32 -2.04
CA SER A 10 6.46 -36.91 -2.37
C SER A 10 5.11 -36.20 -2.41
N SER A 11 4.68 -35.75 -1.23
CA SER A 11 3.63 -34.73 -1.08
C SER A 11 4.12 -33.41 -1.67
N GLY A 12 3.69 -33.11 -2.91
CA GLY A 12 3.87 -31.82 -3.56
C GLY A 12 2.96 -30.77 -2.93
N LEU A 13 3.48 -30.04 -1.95
CA LEU A 13 2.88 -28.80 -1.45
C LEU A 13 3.12 -27.69 -2.46
N THR A 14 2.07 -27.31 -3.19
CA THR A 14 2.05 -26.15 -4.07
C THR A 14 2.22 -24.88 -3.23
N LEU A 15 3.32 -24.18 -3.46
CA LEU A 15 3.67 -22.92 -2.81
C LEU A 15 2.68 -21.83 -3.25
N ILE A 16 1.62 -21.58 -2.47
CA ILE A 16 0.76 -20.40 -2.66
C ILE A 16 1.58 -19.20 -2.20
N GLU A 17 2.16 -18.47 -3.15
CA GLU A 17 2.94 -17.26 -2.92
C GLU A 17 2.03 -16.13 -2.39
N LYS A 18 1.74 -16.14 -1.09
CA LYS A 18 1.07 -15.06 -0.38
C LYS A 18 2.07 -13.93 -0.13
N LYS A 19 2.25 -13.04 -1.12
CA LYS A 19 2.97 -11.78 -0.91
C LYS A 19 2.04 -10.78 -0.21
N ILE A 20 1.96 -10.87 1.12
CA ILE A 20 1.30 -9.88 1.97
C ILE A 20 2.30 -8.75 2.20
N ILE A 21 2.05 -7.56 1.66
CA ILE A 21 2.79 -6.35 2.06
C ILE A 21 1.87 -5.56 2.97
N ARG A 22 2.38 -5.21 4.15
CA ARG A 22 1.74 -4.28 5.07
C ARG A 22 2.30 -2.90 4.75
N THR A 23 1.47 -2.03 4.18
CA THR A 23 1.84 -0.63 3.91
C THR A 23 0.97 0.28 4.74
N VAL A 24 1.55 1.34 5.32
CA VAL A 24 0.77 2.39 5.99
C VAL A 24 0.61 3.56 5.02
N LEU A 25 -0.61 3.80 4.54
CA LEU A 25 -0.99 4.92 3.71
C LEU A 25 -1.49 6.07 4.60
N ILE A 26 -0.89 7.24 4.48
CA ILE A 26 -1.32 8.45 5.17
C ILE A 26 -1.84 9.43 4.12
N LEU A 27 -3.13 9.71 4.11
CA LEU A 27 -3.68 10.75 3.22
C LEU A 27 -3.77 12.05 4.03
N SER A 28 -2.80 12.94 3.82
CA SER A 28 -2.64 14.18 4.58
C SER A 28 -3.09 15.41 3.79
N ARG A 29 -3.87 16.27 4.44
CA ARG A 29 -4.07 17.68 4.05
C ARG A 29 -3.46 18.65 5.06
N ASP A 30 -2.57 18.17 5.92
CA ASP A 30 -1.99 18.97 7.00
C ASP A 30 -0.58 19.47 6.61
N PRO A 31 -0.40 20.78 6.33
CA PRO A 31 0.92 21.36 6.10
C PRO A 31 1.79 21.45 7.38
N THR A 32 1.32 20.96 8.53
CA THR A 32 1.98 21.20 9.84
C THR A 32 2.47 19.96 10.60
N GLN A 33 2.62 18.79 9.96
CA GLN A 33 3.45 17.73 10.55
C GLN A 33 4.94 17.94 10.27
N ARG A 34 5.57 18.80 11.07
CA ARG A 34 7.01 18.78 11.30
C ARG A 34 7.26 17.88 12.51
N SER A 35 7.94 16.75 12.31
CA SER A 35 8.46 15.96 13.43
C SER A 35 9.97 15.78 13.31
N MET A 36 10.65 16.48 14.23
CA MET A 36 11.75 16.03 15.09
C MET A 36 12.78 15.06 14.50
N THR A 37 13.71 15.61 13.73
CA THR A 37 15.15 15.53 14.06
C THR A 37 15.77 16.80 13.51
N GLY A 38 16.00 17.78 14.40
CA GLY A 38 16.39 19.13 14.03
C GLY A 38 17.88 19.25 13.76
N TYR A 39 18.23 19.94 12.67
CA TYR A 39 19.25 20.98 12.77
C TYR A 39 18.55 22.29 13.15
N GLU A 40 19.11 23.06 14.08
CA GLU A 40 18.71 24.46 14.27
C GLU A 40 19.01 25.20 12.96
N THR A 41 17.95 25.66 12.28
CA THR A 41 18.07 26.40 11.02
C THR A 41 18.55 27.83 11.29
N PHE A 42 19.85 28.01 11.52
CA PHE A 42 20.49 29.31 11.32
C PHE A 42 20.82 29.48 9.83
N GLY A 43 19.89 30.10 9.09
CA GLY A 43 20.19 30.86 7.86
C GLY A 43 20.60 30.12 6.57
N ILE A 44 20.85 28.80 6.57
CA ILE A 44 21.30 28.10 5.35
C ILE A 44 20.11 27.43 4.66
N ARG A 45 19.84 27.83 3.40
CA ARG A 45 18.91 27.14 2.51
C ARG A 45 19.51 25.80 2.08
N LEU A 46 19.24 24.74 2.86
CA LEU A 46 19.46 23.38 2.40
C LEU A 46 18.37 22.99 1.39
N PRO A 47 18.73 22.34 0.26
CA PRO A 47 17.76 21.91 -0.75
C PRO A 47 16.78 20.85 -0.22
N VAL A 48 17.11 20.17 0.88
CA VAL A 48 16.23 19.24 1.58
C VAL A 48 16.27 19.57 3.08
N THR A 49 15.10 19.86 3.65
CA THR A 49 14.92 20.12 5.09
C THR A 49 14.41 18.90 5.85
N GLN A 50 14.21 17.78 5.16
CA GLN A 50 13.76 16.52 5.73
C GLN A 50 14.95 15.68 6.17
N SER A 51 14.81 15.01 7.30
CA SER A 51 15.80 14.08 7.81
C SER A 51 15.84 12.81 6.97
N PHE A 52 17.04 12.26 6.81
CA PHE A 52 17.26 11.02 6.09
C PHE A 52 16.68 9.82 6.87
N VAL A 53 15.89 8.99 6.19
CA VAL A 53 15.38 7.72 6.73
C VAL A 53 16.06 6.57 6.00
N GLY A 54 16.94 5.86 6.69
CA GLY A 54 17.70 4.76 6.14
C GLY A 54 18.97 4.47 6.96
N CYS A 55 19.85 3.64 6.42
CA CYS A 55 21.14 3.36 7.03
C CYS A 55 22.26 4.12 6.31
N LEU A 56 23.16 4.71 7.08
CA LEU A 56 24.42 5.25 6.56
C LEU A 56 25.55 4.26 6.84
N ARG A 57 26.44 4.09 5.86
CA ARG A 57 27.67 3.30 5.99
C ARG A 57 28.81 4.10 5.37
N ASN A 58 30.02 3.93 5.91
CA ASN A 58 31.24 4.51 5.32
C ASN A 58 31.15 6.04 5.14
N VAL A 59 30.75 6.77 6.19
CA VAL A 59 30.69 8.24 6.18
C VAL A 59 32.01 8.81 6.70
N TYR A 60 32.72 9.50 5.82
CA TYR A 60 34.02 10.09 6.11
C TYR A 60 34.00 11.60 5.92
N ILE A 61 34.66 12.32 6.82
CA ILE A 61 35.00 13.73 6.66
C ILE A 61 36.50 13.85 6.87
N ASN A 62 37.22 14.37 5.87
CA ASN A 62 38.68 14.47 5.87
C ASN A 62 39.35 13.13 6.24
N GLU A 63 38.93 12.05 5.58
CA GLU A 63 39.44 10.67 5.80
C GLU A 63 39.17 10.08 7.19
N VAL A 64 38.49 10.80 8.08
CA VAL A 64 38.08 10.31 9.40
C VAL A 64 36.69 9.70 9.31
N SER A 65 36.53 8.46 9.77
CA SER A 65 35.23 7.79 9.87
C SER A 65 34.40 8.41 10.99
N VAL A 66 33.38 9.20 10.62
CA VAL A 66 32.51 9.91 11.56
C VAL A 66 31.68 8.93 12.37
N LEU A 67 31.18 7.87 11.74
CA LEU A 67 30.37 6.85 12.42
C LEU A 67 31.16 6.07 13.48
N TYR A 68 32.45 5.82 13.21
CA TYR A 68 33.34 5.18 14.17
C TYR A 68 33.65 6.11 15.34
N LYS A 69 33.97 7.39 15.08
CA LYS A 69 34.18 8.39 16.13
C LYS A 69 32.96 8.57 17.02
N LEU A 70 31.77 8.57 16.42
CA LEU A 70 30.52 8.60 17.17
C LEU A 70 30.34 7.38 18.07
N ALA A 71 30.73 6.18 17.61
CA ALA A 71 30.67 4.94 18.39
C ALA A 71 31.67 4.89 19.55
N GLN A 72 32.74 5.68 19.49
CA GLN A 72 33.74 5.81 20.56
C GLN A 72 33.45 6.98 21.50
N GLU A 73 32.25 7.59 21.40
CA GLU A 73 31.84 8.75 22.20
C GLU A 73 32.86 9.92 22.13
N ASP A 74 33.47 10.12 20.95
CA ASP A 74 34.41 11.23 20.76
C ASP A 74 33.68 12.56 21.00
N PRO A 75 34.16 13.44 21.90
CA PRO A 75 33.47 14.66 22.29
C PRO A 75 33.27 15.66 21.13
N LYS A 76 33.97 15.46 20.00
CA LYS A 76 33.79 16.26 18.78
C LYS A 76 32.63 15.77 17.90
N CYS A 77 32.03 14.63 18.22
CA CYS A 77 30.94 14.01 17.49
C CYS A 77 29.70 13.95 18.38
N THR A 78 28.64 14.66 18.00
CA THR A 78 27.37 14.67 18.75
C THR A 78 26.30 13.97 17.93
N TYR A 79 25.60 13.02 18.57
CA TYR A 79 24.42 12.39 17.98
C TYR A 79 23.18 13.20 18.34
N ASN A 80 22.46 13.65 17.30
CA ASN A 80 21.22 14.41 17.45
C ASN A 80 20.05 13.66 16.78
N GLY A 81 19.47 12.71 17.51
CA GLY A 81 18.26 11.97 17.11
C GLY A 81 17.90 10.91 18.15
N GLY A 82 16.64 10.51 18.28
CA GLY A 82 16.21 9.42 19.19
C GLY A 82 16.83 9.45 20.61
N ASP A 83 16.96 8.26 21.22
CA ASP A 83 17.58 8.11 22.55
C ASP A 83 19.10 7.81 22.46
N PHE A 84 19.52 6.99 21.49
CA PHE A 84 20.92 6.59 21.28
C PHE A 84 21.18 6.14 19.84
N PRO A 85 22.42 6.28 19.32
CA PRO A 85 22.74 5.83 17.97
C PRO A 85 22.63 4.31 17.88
N ARG A 86 21.88 3.82 16.88
CA ARG A 86 21.74 2.39 16.62
C ARG A 86 22.72 1.96 15.55
N TYR A 87 23.59 1.00 15.89
CA TYR A 87 24.56 0.43 14.98
C TYR A 87 23.99 -0.82 14.30
N GLY A 88 24.34 -1.01 13.03
CA GLY A 88 23.76 -2.03 12.17
C GLY A 88 22.75 -1.45 11.19
N CYS A 89 22.39 -2.24 10.18
CA CYS A 89 21.33 -1.86 9.24
C CYS A 89 20.26 -2.92 9.28
N TYR A 90 19.10 -2.53 9.80
CA TYR A 90 17.93 -3.37 9.86
C TYR A 90 16.98 -2.93 8.74
N SER A 91 16.35 -3.90 8.07
CA SER A 91 15.28 -3.56 7.13
C SER A 91 14.13 -2.90 7.90
N VAL A 92 13.70 -1.74 7.44
CA VAL A 92 12.47 -1.13 7.94
C VAL A 92 11.31 -1.91 7.32
N ALA A 93 10.57 -2.65 8.15
CA ALA A 93 9.51 -3.55 7.68
C ALA A 93 8.29 -2.80 7.11
N GLU A 94 8.01 -1.59 7.60
CA GLU A 94 6.86 -0.78 7.19
C GLU A 94 7.30 0.68 7.01
N VAL A 95 7.24 1.17 5.78
CA VAL A 95 7.51 2.59 5.46
C VAL A 95 6.17 3.29 5.23
N PRO A 96 5.80 4.28 6.07
CA PRO A 96 4.59 5.05 5.83
C PRO A 96 4.77 5.96 4.61
N ILE A 97 3.77 6.01 3.74
CA ILE A 97 3.78 6.87 2.55
C ILE A 97 2.64 7.87 2.70
N SER A 98 2.94 9.16 2.41
CA SER A 98 1.94 10.22 2.40
C SER A 98 1.54 10.63 0.98
N PHE A 99 0.27 10.94 0.77
CA PHE A 99 -0.25 11.48 -0.50
C PHE A 99 -0.67 12.93 -0.30
N PRO A 100 0.24 13.89 -0.47
CA PRO A 100 -0.01 15.31 -0.16
C PRO A 100 -0.88 16.01 -1.22
N ARG A 101 -1.09 15.40 -2.38
CA ARG A 101 -1.88 15.96 -3.49
C ARG A 101 -2.92 14.93 -3.95
N SER A 102 -4.04 15.43 -4.47
CA SER A 102 -5.10 14.63 -5.09
C SER A 102 -4.61 13.77 -6.27
N SER A 103 -3.59 14.24 -6.98
CA SER A 103 -2.97 13.52 -8.10
C SER A 103 -1.86 12.56 -7.70
N SER A 104 -1.46 12.54 -6.43
CA SER A 104 -0.46 11.59 -5.95
C SER A 104 -1.04 10.18 -6.02
N LEU A 105 -0.31 9.26 -6.63
CA LEU A 105 -0.65 7.85 -6.71
C LEU A 105 0.58 6.97 -6.57
N LEU A 106 0.36 5.77 -6.04
CA LEU A 106 1.33 4.68 -6.00
C LEU A 106 0.78 3.56 -6.86
N ARG A 107 1.53 3.23 -7.90
CA ARG A 107 1.18 2.14 -8.81
C ARG A 107 1.98 0.90 -8.44
N TRP A 108 1.29 -0.11 -7.93
CA TRP A 108 1.87 -1.43 -7.74
C TRP A 108 1.61 -2.27 -8.98
N ASN A 109 2.63 -2.48 -9.79
CA ASN A 109 2.53 -3.33 -10.97
C ASN A 109 2.49 -4.82 -10.56
N SER A 110 1.36 -5.47 -10.80
CA SER A 110 1.29 -6.94 -10.89
C SER A 110 1.45 -7.30 -12.37
N ARG A 111 2.37 -8.22 -12.68
CA ARG A 111 2.53 -8.72 -14.06
C ARG A 111 1.47 -9.76 -14.41
N ASP A 112 1.02 -10.51 -13.41
CA ASP A 112 0.14 -11.65 -13.60
C ASP A 112 -1.31 -11.31 -13.32
N ARG A 113 -2.19 -11.95 -14.09
CA ARG A 113 -3.61 -11.99 -13.78
C ARG A 113 -3.86 -12.93 -12.62
N LYS A 114 -4.77 -12.55 -11.73
CA LYS A 114 -5.05 -13.32 -10.52
C LYS A 114 -6.54 -13.42 -10.27
N GLU A 115 -7.06 -14.64 -10.21
CA GLU A 115 -8.41 -14.92 -9.70
C GLU A 115 -8.51 -14.60 -8.20
N ASN A 116 -7.38 -14.74 -7.50
CA ASN A 116 -7.27 -14.47 -6.08
C ASN A 116 -6.28 -13.32 -5.83
N LEU A 117 -6.78 -12.20 -5.34
CA LEU A 117 -5.98 -11.05 -4.96
C LEU A 117 -6.25 -10.70 -3.51
N SER A 118 -5.21 -10.37 -2.75
CA SER A 118 -5.32 -9.85 -1.39
C SER A 118 -4.43 -8.64 -1.25
N THR A 119 -5.04 -7.50 -0.93
CA THR A 119 -4.36 -6.25 -0.65
C THR A 119 -4.64 -5.86 0.79
N GLU A 120 -3.58 -5.54 1.55
CA GLU A 120 -3.66 -5.17 2.97
C GLU A 120 -2.82 -3.90 3.18
N PHE A 121 -3.41 -2.90 3.82
CA PHE A 121 -2.72 -1.67 4.16
C PHE A 121 -3.41 -1.00 5.35
N LYS A 122 -2.68 -0.15 6.06
CA LYS A 122 -3.25 0.71 7.09
C LYS A 122 -3.52 2.09 6.52
N ILE A 123 -4.56 2.77 6.96
CA ILE A 123 -4.83 4.15 6.57
C ILE A 123 -4.92 5.08 7.77
N ARG A 124 -4.49 6.33 7.57
CA ARG A 124 -4.80 7.45 8.46
C ARG A 124 -5.20 8.66 7.63
N THR A 125 -6.38 9.21 7.86
CA THR A 125 -6.84 10.40 7.13
C THR A 125 -7.95 11.20 7.82
N PHE A 126 -8.07 12.46 7.44
CA PHE A 126 -9.22 13.34 7.72
C PHE A 126 -10.04 13.65 6.46
N HIS A 127 -9.69 13.07 5.31
CA HIS A 127 -10.43 13.28 4.06
C HIS A 127 -11.73 12.50 4.08
N HIS A 128 -12.87 13.20 4.06
CA HIS A 128 -14.18 12.55 4.11
C HIS A 128 -14.58 11.89 2.78
N ASN A 129 -13.98 12.32 1.67
CA ASN A 129 -14.25 11.85 0.31
C ASN A 129 -12.93 11.68 -0.45
N CYS A 130 -12.55 10.45 -0.78
CA CYS A 130 -11.36 10.15 -1.60
C CYS A 130 -11.36 8.69 -2.09
N ILE A 131 -10.51 8.37 -3.08
CA ILE A 131 -10.22 6.98 -3.45
C ILE A 131 -8.94 6.53 -2.77
N LEU A 132 -9.03 5.38 -2.12
CA LEU A 132 -7.90 4.71 -1.49
C LEU A 132 -7.21 3.76 -2.44
N MET A 133 -8.01 3.01 -3.21
CA MET A 133 -7.51 1.94 -4.08
C MET A 133 -8.37 1.79 -5.33
N SER A 134 -7.74 1.47 -6.46
CA SER A 134 -8.41 1.04 -7.69
C SER A 134 -7.71 -0.17 -8.29
N LEU A 135 -8.49 -1.08 -8.87
CA LEU A 135 -8.04 -2.29 -9.52
C LEU A 135 -8.94 -2.61 -10.73
N GLU A 136 -8.35 -2.94 -11.87
CA GLU A 136 -9.08 -3.39 -13.06
C GLU A 136 -9.39 -4.89 -12.99
N LEU A 137 -10.54 -5.26 -13.55
CA LEU A 137 -11.04 -6.62 -13.61
C LEU A 137 -11.35 -7.02 -15.04
N VAL A 138 -11.04 -8.26 -15.36
CA VAL A 138 -11.49 -8.94 -16.57
C VAL A 138 -12.32 -10.16 -16.20
N ALA A 139 -13.33 -10.43 -17.02
CA ALA A 139 -14.14 -11.62 -16.90
C ALA A 139 -13.67 -12.62 -17.96
N ARG A 140 -13.41 -13.86 -17.54
CA ARG A 140 -13.17 -14.96 -18.46
C ARG A 140 -14.49 -15.62 -18.82
N SER A 141 -14.91 -15.51 -20.08
CA SER A 141 -16.07 -16.23 -20.59
C SER A 141 -15.78 -17.74 -20.69
N ARG A 142 -16.81 -18.56 -20.51
CA ARG A 142 -16.76 -20.01 -20.79
C ARG A 142 -16.44 -20.33 -22.25
N SER A 143 -16.65 -19.38 -23.17
CA SER A 143 -16.29 -19.49 -24.58
C SER A 143 -14.81 -19.16 -24.89
N GLY A 144 -14.00 -18.87 -23.87
CA GLY A 144 -12.55 -18.64 -24.01
C GLY A 144 -12.15 -17.23 -24.45
N THR A 145 -13.12 -16.31 -24.58
CA THR A 145 -12.85 -14.89 -24.88
C THR A 145 -12.89 -14.07 -23.59
N ASP A 146 -11.82 -13.34 -23.33
CA ASP A 146 -11.75 -12.40 -22.21
C ASP A 146 -12.47 -11.11 -22.58
N PHE A 147 -13.26 -10.58 -21.64
CA PHE A 147 -13.87 -9.26 -21.82
C PHE A 147 -13.58 -8.38 -20.61
N ASP A 148 -13.53 -7.07 -20.88
CA ASP A 148 -13.40 -6.05 -19.85
C ASP A 148 -14.64 -6.06 -18.95
N PHE A 149 -14.44 -6.36 -17.67
CA PHE A 149 -15.51 -6.38 -16.68
C PHE A 149 -15.66 -5.03 -16.00
N GLY A 150 -14.60 -4.22 -15.95
CA GLY A 150 -14.57 -2.92 -15.29
C GLY A 150 -13.53 -2.86 -14.16
N SER A 151 -13.89 -2.24 -13.03
CA SER A 151 -12.96 -2.03 -11.92
C SER A 151 -13.61 -2.14 -10.54
N ILE A 152 -12.81 -2.50 -9.54
CA ILE A 152 -13.13 -2.34 -8.12
C ILE A 152 -12.39 -1.11 -7.60
N GLN A 153 -13.11 -0.25 -6.89
CA GLN A 153 -12.56 0.93 -6.25
C GLN A 153 -12.94 0.96 -4.77
N LEU A 154 -11.97 1.19 -3.90
CA LEU A 154 -12.23 1.49 -2.49
C LEU A 154 -12.22 3.00 -2.29
N TRP A 155 -13.35 3.51 -1.82
CA TRP A 155 -13.58 4.90 -1.51
C TRP A 155 -13.68 5.12 -0.01
N ILE A 156 -13.34 6.31 0.46
CA ILE A 156 -13.97 6.90 1.63
C ILE A 156 -15.04 7.85 1.11
N LEU A 157 -16.27 7.70 1.57
CA LEU A 157 -17.36 8.63 1.28
C LEU A 157 -18.13 8.94 2.54
N ASN A 158 -18.34 10.22 2.81
CA ASN A 158 -18.97 10.69 4.04
C ASN A 158 -18.36 10.04 5.29
N LYS A 159 -17.02 9.88 5.32
CA LYS A 159 -16.21 9.23 6.38
C LYS A 159 -16.27 7.71 6.46
N PHE A 160 -17.09 7.04 5.65
CA PHE A 160 -17.21 5.58 5.65
C PHE A 160 -16.45 4.94 4.48
N PRO A 161 -15.87 3.74 4.68
CA PRO A 161 -15.25 2.98 3.60
C PRO A 161 -16.35 2.34 2.74
N ILE A 162 -16.28 2.59 1.43
CA ILE A 162 -17.20 2.03 0.45
C ILE A 162 -16.39 1.39 -0.67
N LEU A 163 -16.51 0.08 -0.80
CA LEU A 163 -16.04 -0.64 -1.96
C LEU A 163 -17.10 -0.55 -3.05
N LYS A 164 -16.77 0.10 -4.17
CA LYS A 164 -17.63 0.24 -5.34
C LYS A 164 -17.11 -0.65 -6.46
N PHE A 165 -18.04 -1.30 -7.13
CA PHE A 165 -17.78 -1.94 -8.40
C PHE A 165 -18.28 -1.03 -9.53
N THR A 166 -17.37 -0.69 -10.44
CA THR A 166 -17.62 0.17 -11.60
C THR A 166 -17.52 -0.71 -12.86
N PRO A 167 -18.65 -1.23 -13.36
CA PRO A 167 -18.64 -2.10 -14.54
C PRO A 167 -18.20 -1.36 -15.79
N SER A 168 -17.70 -2.12 -16.76
CA SER A 168 -17.65 -1.66 -18.15
C SER A 168 -19.07 -1.48 -18.70
N TYR A 169 -19.23 -0.73 -19.78
CA TYR A 169 -20.54 -0.37 -20.35
C TYR A 169 -21.48 -1.56 -20.66
N LYS A 170 -20.94 -2.79 -20.71
CA LYS A 170 -21.69 -4.03 -20.97
C LYS A 170 -22.24 -4.69 -19.71
N GLU A 171 -21.75 -4.33 -18.52
CA GLU A 171 -21.96 -5.07 -17.26
C GLU A 171 -22.71 -4.27 -16.19
N ASP A 172 -23.59 -3.34 -16.59
CA ASP A 172 -24.26 -2.41 -15.68
C ASP A 172 -25.04 -3.08 -14.52
N TYR A 173 -25.48 -4.32 -14.72
CA TYR A 173 -26.14 -5.15 -13.70
C TYR A 173 -25.22 -5.61 -12.56
N ALA A 174 -23.89 -5.55 -12.76
CA ALA A 174 -22.89 -5.93 -11.77
C ALA A 174 -22.58 -4.81 -10.77
N LYS A 175 -23.18 -3.61 -10.91
CA LYS A 175 -23.01 -2.49 -9.96
C LYS A 175 -23.36 -2.94 -8.53
N GLN A 176 -22.38 -2.88 -7.65
CA GLN A 176 -22.56 -3.16 -6.23
C GLN A 176 -21.68 -2.25 -5.38
N ASN A 177 -22.25 -1.77 -4.28
CA ASN A 177 -21.53 -1.12 -3.21
C ASN A 177 -21.51 -2.02 -1.98
N VAL A 178 -20.35 -2.11 -1.34
CA VAL A 178 -20.19 -2.82 -0.07
C VAL A 178 -19.55 -1.85 0.91
N THR A 179 -20.13 -1.69 2.08
CA THR A 179 -19.63 -0.75 3.10
C THR A 179 -19.53 -1.43 4.45
N VAL A 180 -18.53 -1.02 5.23
CA VAL A 180 -18.44 -1.36 6.65
C VAL A 180 -18.97 -0.15 7.43
N PRO A 181 -19.88 -0.32 8.41
CA PRO A 181 -20.41 0.77 9.22
C PRO A 181 -19.39 1.24 10.28
N LEU A 182 -18.16 1.51 9.86
CA LEU A 182 -17.08 2.03 10.69
C LEU A 182 -16.56 3.34 10.08
N LEU A 183 -16.39 4.34 10.92
CA LEU A 183 -15.76 5.60 10.52
C LEU A 183 -14.26 5.36 10.34
N VAL A 184 -13.71 5.80 9.21
CA VAL A 184 -12.27 5.63 8.89
C VAL A 184 -11.54 6.95 8.61
N SER A 185 -12.28 8.06 8.68
CA SER A 185 -11.82 9.42 8.40
C SER A 185 -11.85 10.28 9.66
N ASP A 186 -11.27 9.75 10.74
CA ASP A 186 -11.22 10.35 12.07
C ASP A 186 -9.78 10.72 12.49
N GLY A 187 -8.81 10.54 11.59
CA GLY A 187 -7.40 10.76 11.88
C GLY A 187 -6.73 9.66 12.70
N GLN A 188 -7.39 8.55 12.97
CA GLN A 188 -6.81 7.36 13.58
C GLN A 188 -6.28 6.39 12.51
N LEU A 189 -5.53 5.39 12.96
CA LEU A 189 -4.97 4.36 12.12
C LEU A 189 -5.96 3.20 12.01
N HIS A 190 -6.35 2.83 10.79
CA HIS A 190 -7.27 1.72 10.51
C HIS A 190 -6.62 0.67 9.62
N ASP A 191 -6.83 -0.61 9.92
CA ASP A 191 -6.41 -1.75 9.11
C ASP A 191 -7.44 -2.05 8.02
N ILE A 192 -7.04 -1.94 6.76
CA ILE A 192 -7.87 -2.21 5.58
C ILE A 192 -7.37 -3.45 4.86
N LYS A 193 -8.28 -4.39 4.58
CA LYS A 193 -8.01 -5.54 3.71
C LYS A 193 -9.07 -5.68 2.65
N VAL A 194 -8.64 -5.78 1.40
CA VAL A 194 -9.51 -6.11 0.27
C VAL A 194 -9.06 -7.42 -0.33
N LYS A 195 -9.99 -8.37 -0.48
CA LYS A 195 -9.71 -9.66 -1.11
C LYS A 195 -10.68 -9.94 -2.24
N LEU A 196 -10.18 -10.29 -3.41
CA LEU A 196 -10.92 -10.95 -4.46
C LEU A 196 -10.65 -12.46 -4.33
N GLU A 197 -11.70 -13.25 -4.16
CA GLU A 197 -11.60 -14.71 -4.06
C GLU A 197 -12.88 -15.34 -4.62
N SER A 198 -12.74 -16.27 -5.56
CA SER A 198 -13.89 -16.99 -6.18
C SER A 198 -14.98 -16.06 -6.73
N SER A 199 -14.59 -14.97 -7.40
CA SER A 199 -15.49 -13.93 -7.89
C SER A 199 -16.38 -13.30 -6.81
N LYS A 200 -15.87 -13.22 -5.57
CA LYS A 200 -16.44 -12.43 -4.48
C LYS A 200 -15.38 -11.48 -3.97
N VAL A 201 -15.80 -10.27 -3.60
CA VAL A 201 -14.92 -9.31 -2.96
C VAL A 201 -15.25 -9.22 -1.48
N LYS A 202 -14.23 -9.31 -0.64
CA LYS A 202 -14.30 -9.09 0.80
C LYS A 202 -13.63 -7.76 1.10
N LEU A 203 -14.35 -6.86 1.78
CA LEU A 203 -13.77 -5.70 2.45
C LEU A 203 -13.73 -6.00 3.95
N GLN A 204 -12.55 -5.83 4.56
CA GLN A 204 -12.37 -5.89 6.00
C GLN A 204 -11.76 -4.59 6.48
N VAL A 205 -12.32 -4.03 7.55
CA VAL A 205 -11.87 -2.80 8.21
C VAL A 205 -11.84 -3.07 9.70
N ASP A 206 -10.68 -2.96 10.33
CA ASP A 206 -10.45 -3.21 11.77
C ASP A 206 -11.08 -4.53 12.25
N GLY A 207 -10.87 -5.59 11.46
CA GLY A 207 -11.43 -6.92 11.73
C GLY A 207 -12.87 -7.12 11.25
N THR A 208 -13.68 -6.07 11.16
CA THR A 208 -15.08 -6.14 10.68
C THR A 208 -15.11 -6.39 9.18
N SER A 209 -15.84 -7.41 8.74
CA SER A 209 -15.82 -7.88 7.35
C SER A 209 -17.20 -7.84 6.69
N VAL A 210 -17.22 -7.48 5.43
CA VAL A 210 -18.39 -7.50 4.55
C VAL A 210 -18.02 -8.09 3.19
N TYR A 211 -18.97 -8.76 2.57
CA TYR A 211 -18.77 -9.45 1.29
C TYR A 211 -19.69 -8.88 0.22
N SER A 212 -19.19 -8.80 -1.01
CA SER A 212 -20.02 -8.60 -2.19
C SER A 212 -20.87 -9.84 -2.46
N LYS A 213 -21.84 -9.69 -3.35
CA LYS A 213 -22.47 -10.83 -4.00
C LYS A 213 -21.42 -11.55 -4.84
N ARG A 214 -21.66 -12.83 -5.12
CA ARG A 214 -20.84 -13.59 -6.07
C ARG A 214 -21.22 -13.16 -7.48
N TYR A 215 -20.21 -12.87 -8.30
CA TYR A 215 -20.43 -12.64 -9.72
C TYR A 215 -20.51 -13.99 -10.46
N SER A 216 -21.32 -14.03 -11.53
CA SER A 216 -21.54 -15.23 -12.35
C SER A 216 -20.27 -15.67 -13.08
N ASP A 217 -19.52 -14.69 -13.59
CA ASP A 217 -18.30 -14.92 -14.34
C ASP A 217 -17.08 -15.05 -13.42
N VAL A 218 -16.06 -15.74 -13.94
CA VAL A 218 -14.77 -15.83 -13.25
C VAL A 218 -14.04 -14.50 -13.42
N LEU A 219 -13.86 -13.79 -12.30
CA LEU A 219 -13.19 -12.49 -12.28
C LEU A 219 -11.72 -12.66 -11.98
N GLU A 220 -10.89 -12.06 -12.82
CA GLU A 220 -9.45 -11.96 -12.63
C GLU A 220 -9.05 -10.49 -12.49
N SER A 221 -8.17 -10.19 -11.54
CA SER A 221 -7.51 -8.89 -11.48
C SER A 221 -6.53 -8.76 -12.65
N LYS A 222 -6.57 -7.65 -13.37
CA LYS A 222 -5.64 -7.34 -14.46
C LYS A 222 -4.89 -6.05 -14.16
N GLY A 223 -3.59 -6.04 -14.43
CA GLY A 223 -2.78 -4.83 -14.34
C GLY A 223 -2.44 -4.40 -12.90
N PRO A 224 -2.13 -3.12 -12.69
CA PRO A 224 -1.64 -2.63 -11.41
C PRO A 224 -2.74 -2.46 -10.37
N VAL A 225 -2.38 -2.59 -9.09
CA VAL A 225 -3.15 -2.01 -7.99
C VAL A 225 -2.70 -0.56 -7.83
N ILE A 226 -3.63 0.38 -7.92
CA ILE A 226 -3.37 1.81 -7.75
C ILE A 226 -3.81 2.21 -6.34
N LEU A 227 -2.94 2.84 -5.57
CA LEU A 227 -3.21 3.38 -4.24
C LEU A 227 -3.07 4.89 -4.24
N GLY A 228 -4.03 5.58 -3.62
CA GLY A 228 -4.11 7.04 -3.61
C GLY A 228 -4.50 7.60 -4.97
N TYR A 229 -5.68 8.20 -5.04
CA TYR A 229 -6.16 8.92 -6.23
C TYR A 229 -7.37 9.78 -5.80
N SER A 230 -7.47 11.03 -6.24
CA SER A 230 -8.72 11.81 -6.15
C SER A 230 -9.11 12.31 -7.53
N PHE A 231 -10.38 12.11 -7.89
CA PHE A 231 -10.99 12.44 -9.18
C PHE A 231 -11.17 13.95 -9.42
N ASP A 232 -10.77 14.82 -8.49
CA ASP A 232 -10.88 16.29 -8.65
C ASP A 232 -10.10 16.87 -9.86
N LEU A 233 -9.48 16.03 -10.69
CA LEU A 233 -8.77 16.40 -11.90
C LEU A 233 -9.33 15.79 -13.20
N ILE A 234 -10.39 14.97 -13.16
CA ILE A 234 -10.98 14.45 -14.41
C ILE A 234 -11.65 15.55 -15.26
N ASP A 235 -11.90 16.72 -14.68
CA ASP A 235 -12.34 17.91 -15.43
C ASP A 235 -11.21 18.69 -16.13
N ARG A 236 -9.96 18.23 -16.07
CA ARG A 236 -8.88 18.80 -16.89
C ARG A 236 -8.35 17.74 -17.85
N LYS A 237 -8.88 17.83 -19.07
CA LYS A 237 -8.37 17.24 -20.32
C LYS A 237 -6.92 16.79 -20.21
N PHE A 238 -6.70 15.52 -20.54
CA PHE A 238 -5.40 14.97 -20.90
C PHE A 238 -4.67 15.96 -21.83
N ILE A 239 -3.54 16.49 -21.37
CA ILE A 239 -2.50 17.02 -22.26
C ILE A 239 -1.42 15.94 -22.25
N GLU A 240 -1.35 15.23 -23.37
CA GLU A 240 -0.23 14.35 -23.70
C GLU A 240 1.03 15.23 -23.90
N PHE A 241 2.16 14.75 -23.37
CA PHE A 241 3.50 15.19 -23.75
C PHE A 241 4.17 14.08 -24.54
#